data_AF-A0A853XMB7-F1
#
_entry.id   AF-A0A853XMB7-F1
#
_cell.length_a   1.000
_cell.length_b   1.000
_cell.length_c   1.000
_cell.angle_alpha   90.00
_cell.angle_beta   90.00
_cell.angle_gamma   90.00
#
_symmetry.space_group_name_H-M   'P 1'
#
loop_
_entity.id
_entity.type
_entity.pdbx_description
1 polymer ?
#
loop_
_entity_poly.entity_id
_entity_poly.type
_entity_poly.pdbx_seq_one_letter_code
_entity_poly.pdbx_strand_id
1 'polypeptide(L)'
;MVMKKAELIEKKLKEDLLSINEARKLQGLDPIELDSCKQFFKKLKSKSNQEQEALLTITLKDIDAIPIVHYKGKQIDRKLRVAFDWESKSVDKFDMTYIHVEHVPADNKRLNTEIIQHNHPIVE
;
A
#
# COMPACT_ATOMS: atom_id res chain seq x y z
N MET A 1 38.99 38.42 5.05
CA MET A 1 38.27 37.66 3.99
C MET A 1 36.79 37.91 4.19
N VAL A 2 36.16 38.66 3.29
CA VAL A 2 34.72 39.01 3.41
C VAL A 2 33.91 37.81 2.93
N MET A 3 33.13 37.18 3.81
CA MET A 3 32.26 36.07 3.39
C MET A 3 31.21 36.57 2.40
N LYS A 4 30.94 35.78 1.36
CA LYS A 4 29.91 36.15 0.38
C LYS A 4 28.54 36.10 1.06
N LYS A 5 27.63 36.99 0.65
CA LYS A 5 26.28 37.09 1.24
C LYS A 5 25.53 35.75 1.27
N ALA A 6 25.70 34.92 0.23
CA ALA A 6 25.09 33.58 0.16
C ALA A 6 25.65 32.61 1.21
N GLU A 7 26.98 32.56 1.38
CA GLU A 7 27.66 31.70 2.37
C GLU A 7 27.26 32.07 3.80
N LEU A 8 27.07 33.37 4.07
CA LEU A 8 26.59 33.85 5.36
C LEU A 8 25.14 33.42 5.65
N ILE A 9 24.27 33.45 4.64
CA ILE A 9 22.87 33.03 4.77
C ILE A 9 22.80 31.51 5.04
N GLU A 10 23.56 30.71 4.30
CA GLU A 10 23.62 29.26 4.50
C GLU A 10 24.11 28.88 5.90
N LYS A 11 25.15 29.58 6.39
CA LYS A 11 25.66 29.37 7.75
C LYS A 11 24.58 29.67 8.79
N LYS A 12 23.87 30.79 8.65
CA LYS A 12 22.81 31.18 9.60
C LYS A 12 21.60 30.25 9.57
N LEU A 13 21.26 29.67 8.42
CA LEU A 13 20.22 28.63 8.30
C LEU A 13 20.63 27.34 9.04
N LYS A 14 21.92 26.94 8.96
CA LYS A 14 22.43 25.75 9.68
C LYS A 14 22.53 25.95 11.19
N GLU A 15 22.81 27.17 11.62
CA GLU A 15 22.86 27.55 13.04
C GLU A 15 21.48 27.89 13.62
N ASP A 16 20.40 27.76 12.83
CA ASP A 16 19.01 28.07 13.19
C ASP A 16 18.79 29.53 13.65
N LEU A 17 19.71 30.42 13.27
CA LEU A 17 19.69 31.86 13.57
C LEU A 17 18.87 32.67 12.56
N LEU A 18 18.33 32.01 11.54
CA LEU A 18 17.55 32.61 10.47
C LEU A 18 16.52 31.59 9.98
N SER A 19 15.27 32.01 9.81
CA SER A 19 14.25 31.15 9.21
C SER A 19 14.38 31.12 7.69
N ILE A 20 13.87 30.05 7.07
CA ILE A 20 13.83 29.88 5.61
C ILE A 20 13.12 31.07 4.94
N ASN A 21 12.03 31.57 5.52
CA ASN A 21 11.28 32.69 4.95
C ASN A 21 12.01 34.04 5.07
N GLU A 22 12.80 34.25 6.13
CA GLU A 22 13.66 35.44 6.26
C GLU A 22 14.82 35.40 5.27
N ALA A 23 15.45 34.23 5.07
CA ALA A 23 16.48 34.06 4.05
C ALA A 23 15.95 34.36 2.64
N ARG A 24 14.72 33.92 2.33
CA ARG A 24 14.06 34.20 1.03
C ARG A 24 13.79 35.69 0.83
N LYS A 25 13.31 36.40 1.86
CA LYS A 25 13.14 37.86 1.82
C LYS A 25 14.46 38.57 1.53
N LEU A 26 15.57 38.14 2.14
CA LEU A 26 16.91 38.70 1.88
C LEU A 26 17.44 38.45 0.46
N GLN A 27 16.85 37.47 -0.23
CA GLN A 27 17.09 37.15 -1.64
C GLN A 27 16.05 37.77 -2.59
N GLY A 28 15.08 38.55 -2.08
CA GLY A 28 14.02 39.15 -2.87
C GLY A 28 12.95 38.17 -3.34
N LEU A 29 12.83 37.02 -2.68
CA LEU A 29 11.86 35.98 -2.99
C LEU A 29 10.68 36.02 -2.01
N ASP A 30 9.51 35.65 -2.49
CA ASP A 30 8.31 35.55 -1.65
C ASP A 30 8.42 34.43 -0.60
N PRO A 31 7.86 34.62 0.62
CA PRO A 31 7.80 33.57 1.63
C PRO A 31 7.09 32.32 1.12
N ILE A 32 7.53 31.15 1.56
CA ILE A 32 6.81 29.91 1.31
C ILE A 32 5.70 29.83 2.36
N GLU A 33 4.45 29.86 1.90
CA GLU A 33 3.31 29.43 2.69
C GLU A 33 3.34 27.90 2.80
N LEU A 34 3.95 27.44 3.89
CA LEU A 34 3.93 26.03 4.26
C LEU A 34 2.56 25.72 4.85
N ASP A 35 1.58 25.44 4.00
CA ASP A 35 0.31 24.90 4.46
C ASP A 35 0.58 23.49 5.02
N SER A 36 0.75 23.43 6.34
CA SER A 36 1.04 22.22 7.10
C SER A 36 0.04 21.11 6.76
N CYS A 37 -1.22 21.46 6.51
CA CYS A 37 -2.25 20.54 6.06
C CYS A 37 -1.92 19.95 4.69
N LYS A 38 -1.54 20.76 3.69
CA LYS A 38 -1.16 20.24 2.36
C LYS A 38 0.06 19.32 2.41
N GLN A 39 1.06 19.62 3.23
CA GLN A 39 2.21 18.72 3.40
C GLN A 39 1.82 17.40 4.06
N PHE A 40 0.97 17.46 5.08
CA PHE A 40 0.42 16.28 5.73
C PHE A 40 -0.37 15.41 4.73
N PHE A 41 -1.25 16.02 3.91
CA PHE A 41 -1.98 15.31 2.87
C PHE A 41 -1.07 14.73 1.76
N LYS A 42 0.00 15.43 1.37
CA LYS A 42 0.98 14.91 0.41
C LYS A 42 1.73 13.70 0.97
N LYS A 43 2.09 13.74 2.27
CA LYS A 43 2.75 12.64 2.98
C LYS A 43 1.83 11.43 3.18
N LEU A 44 0.52 11.66 3.37
CA LEU A 44 -0.49 10.60 3.38
C LEU A 44 -0.65 9.97 1.99
N LYS A 45 -0.75 10.78 0.93
CA LYS A 45 -0.79 10.29 -0.45
C LYS A 45 0.45 9.48 -0.83
N SER A 46 1.64 9.89 -0.38
CA SER A 46 2.86 9.12 -0.65
C SER A 46 2.91 7.80 0.12
N LYS A 47 2.24 7.70 1.28
CA LYS A 47 2.11 6.43 2.02
C LYS A 47 1.06 5.49 1.41
N SER A 48 -0.03 6.03 0.87
CA SER A 48 -1.05 5.24 0.16
C SER A 48 -0.63 4.82 -1.25
N ASN A 49 0.41 5.45 -1.81
CA ASN A 49 0.94 5.16 -3.15
C ASN A 49 2.08 4.13 -3.15
N GLN A 50 2.42 3.53 -2.01
CA GLN A 50 2.88 2.15 -2.09
C GLN A 50 1.62 1.36 -2.45
N GLU A 51 1.43 1.07 -3.75
CA GLU A 51 0.47 0.07 -4.21
C GLU A 51 0.79 -1.23 -3.47
N GLN A 52 0.25 -1.39 -2.26
CA GLN A 52 0.22 -2.67 -1.61
C GLN A 52 -0.71 -3.50 -2.47
N GLU A 53 -0.10 -4.35 -3.31
CA GLU A 53 -0.84 -5.31 -4.12
C GLU A 53 -1.86 -6.02 -3.22
N ALA A 54 -3.12 -6.01 -3.66
CA ALA A 54 -4.18 -6.68 -2.93
C ALA A 54 -3.79 -8.15 -2.69
N LEU A 55 -3.95 -8.62 -1.44
CA LEU A 55 -3.64 -10.01 -1.09
C LEU A 55 -4.42 -10.99 -1.98
N LEU A 56 -5.70 -10.70 -2.21
CA LEU A 56 -6.60 -11.48 -3.06
C LEU A 56 -7.51 -10.54 -3.84
N THR A 57 -7.63 -10.76 -5.15
CA THR A 57 -8.64 -10.13 -6.01
C THR A 57 -9.42 -11.23 -6.70
N ILE A 58 -10.73 -11.26 -6.49
CA ILE A 58 -11.65 -12.16 -7.20
C ILE A 58 -12.53 -11.27 -8.08
N THR A 59 -12.49 -11.49 -9.39
CA THR A 59 -13.36 -10.80 -10.35
C THR A 59 -14.26 -11.82 -11.01
N LEU A 60 -15.56 -11.57 -10.92
CA LEU A 60 -16.60 -12.38 -11.52
C LEU A 60 -17.36 -11.51 -12.52
N LYS A 61 -17.41 -11.93 -13.78
CA LYS A 61 -18.08 -11.17 -14.85
C LYS A 61 -19.60 -11.21 -14.73
N ASP A 62 -20.12 -12.39 -14.39
CA ASP A 62 -21.53 -12.70 -14.17
C ASP A 62 -21.60 -13.95 -13.27
N ILE A 63 -22.79 -14.26 -12.73
CA ILE A 63 -22.94 -15.29 -11.68
C ILE A 63 -22.47 -16.69 -12.09
N ASP A 64 -22.49 -17.01 -13.39
CA ASP A 64 -22.13 -18.31 -13.93
C ASP A 64 -20.70 -18.34 -14.53
N ALA A 65 -20.01 -17.21 -14.53
CA ALA A 65 -18.65 -17.11 -15.07
C ALA A 65 -17.62 -17.83 -14.19
N ILE A 66 -16.53 -18.26 -14.82
CA ILE A 66 -15.35 -18.72 -14.09
C ILE A 66 -14.64 -17.48 -13.52
N PRO A 67 -14.41 -17.39 -12.20
CA PRO A 67 -13.78 -16.22 -11.60
C PRO A 67 -12.32 -16.08 -12.05
N ILE A 68 -11.90 -14.85 -12.30
CA ILE A 68 -10.49 -14.49 -12.41
C ILE A 68 -9.98 -14.21 -11.01
N VAL A 69 -8.94 -14.92 -10.58
CA VAL A 69 -8.38 -14.80 -9.24
C VAL A 69 -6.93 -14.39 -9.33
N HIS A 70 -6.58 -13.32 -8.63
CA HIS A 70 -5.21 -12.90 -8.41
C HIS A 70 -4.88 -13.05 -6.92
N TYR A 71 -3.73 -13.64 -6.61
CA TYR A 71 -3.21 -13.73 -5.25
C TYR A 71 -1.83 -13.10 -5.19
N LYS A 72 -1.65 -12.10 -4.32
CA LYS A 72 -0.44 -11.27 -4.23
C LYS A 72 0.03 -10.80 -5.62
N GLY A 73 -0.90 -10.17 -6.35
CA GLY A 73 -0.67 -9.65 -7.70
C GLY A 73 -0.59 -10.68 -8.83
N LYS A 74 -0.46 -11.99 -8.55
CA LYS A 74 -0.31 -13.03 -9.58
C LYS A 74 -1.62 -13.72 -9.90
N GLN A 75 -1.97 -13.81 -11.19
CA GLN A 75 -3.12 -14.58 -11.63
C GLN A 75 -2.91 -16.07 -11.36
N ILE A 76 -3.92 -16.71 -10.77
CA ILE A 76 -3.96 -18.16 -10.59
C ILE A 76 -4.80 -18.74 -11.72
N ASP A 77 -4.17 -19.55 -12.56
CA ASP A 77 -4.82 -20.30 -13.64
C ASP A 77 -5.15 -21.74 -13.20
N ARG A 78 -5.95 -22.47 -14.00
CA ARG A 78 -6.33 -23.87 -13.75
C ARG A 78 -6.88 -24.11 -12.33
N LYS A 79 -7.72 -23.17 -11.89
CA LYS A 79 -8.40 -23.22 -10.59
C LYS A 79 -9.44 -24.34 -10.61
N LEU A 80 -9.47 -25.11 -9.53
CA LEU A 80 -10.46 -26.16 -9.30
C LEU A 80 -11.54 -25.68 -8.34
N ARG A 81 -11.13 -24.97 -7.28
CA ARG A 81 -12.04 -24.44 -6.27
C ARG A 81 -11.54 -23.10 -5.76
N VAL A 82 -12.47 -22.17 -5.60
CA VAL A 82 -12.24 -20.86 -4.97
C VAL A 82 -13.34 -20.68 -3.93
N ALA A 83 -12.95 -20.49 -2.68
CA ALA A 83 -13.84 -20.15 -1.59
C ALA A 83 -13.30 -18.92 -0.85
N PHE A 84 -14.20 -17.98 -0.61
CA PHE A 84 -13.95 -16.79 0.19
C PHE A 84 -15.13 -16.65 1.14
N ASP A 85 -14.85 -16.68 2.43
CA ASP A 85 -15.84 -16.47 3.46
C ASP A 85 -15.36 -15.36 4.39
N TRP A 86 -16.27 -14.46 4.72
CA TRP A 86 -16.00 -13.29 5.54
C TRP A 86 -17.22 -12.96 6.37
N GLU A 87 -16.99 -12.78 7.67
CA GLU A 87 -18.00 -12.38 8.64
C GLU A 87 -17.58 -11.03 9.27
N SER A 88 -18.54 -10.12 9.44
CA SER A 88 -18.29 -8.86 10.16
C SER A 88 -17.94 -9.15 11.62
N LYS A 89 -16.98 -8.40 12.19
CA LYS A 89 -16.54 -8.59 13.58
C LYS A 89 -17.72 -8.45 14.56
N SER A 90 -17.86 -9.43 15.45
CA SER A 90 -18.66 -9.33 16.68
C SER A 90 -17.71 -9.22 17.88
N VAL A 91 -18.25 -8.93 19.06
CA VAL A 91 -17.45 -8.76 20.30
C VAL A 91 -16.61 -10.01 20.63
N ASP A 92 -17.07 -11.18 20.19
CA ASP A 92 -16.49 -12.49 20.55
C ASP A 92 -15.75 -13.18 19.39
N LYS A 93 -15.76 -12.63 18.17
CA LYS A 93 -15.12 -13.23 16.99
C LYS A 93 -14.09 -12.30 16.37
N PHE A 94 -12.81 -12.66 16.49
CA PHE A 94 -11.71 -11.95 15.84
C PHE A 94 -11.28 -12.68 14.56
N ASP A 95 -11.27 -11.95 13.44
CA ASP A 95 -10.59 -12.23 12.17
C ASP A 95 -10.78 -13.63 11.56
N MET A 96 -12.01 -13.93 11.12
CA MET A 96 -12.39 -15.19 10.46
C MET A 96 -12.44 -15.08 8.92
N THR A 97 -11.63 -14.23 8.30
CA THR A 97 -11.61 -14.20 6.82
C THR A 97 -10.97 -15.49 6.33
N TYR A 98 -11.77 -16.38 5.77
CA TYR A 98 -11.33 -17.64 5.21
C TYR A 98 -11.09 -17.48 3.71
N ILE A 99 -9.92 -17.89 3.27
CA ILE A 99 -9.54 -17.93 1.86
C ILE A 99 -9.09 -19.35 1.56
N HIS A 100 -9.64 -19.94 0.49
CA HIS A 100 -9.18 -21.21 -0.03
C HIS A 100 -9.19 -21.18 -1.57
N VAL A 101 -8.03 -21.40 -2.16
CA VAL A 101 -7.86 -21.52 -3.62
C VAL A 101 -7.12 -22.81 -3.91
N GLU A 102 -7.79 -23.76 -4.55
CA GLU A 102 -7.21 -24.98 -5.06
C GLU A 102 -6.96 -24.84 -6.56
N HIS A 103 -5.77 -25.18 -7.02
CA HIS A 103 -5.40 -25.11 -8.44
C HIS A 103 -4.42 -26.21 -8.85
N VAL A 104 -4.34 -26.47 -10.15
CA VAL A 104 -3.32 -27.36 -10.73
C VAL A 104 -2.15 -26.53 -11.23
N PRO A 105 -0.91 -26.75 -10.76
CA PRO A 105 0.26 -26.02 -11.26
C PRO A 105 0.46 -26.26 -12.75
N ALA A 106 0.95 -25.24 -13.47
CA ALA A 106 1.13 -25.31 -14.93
C ALA A 106 2.04 -26.48 -15.35
N ASP A 107 3.09 -26.73 -14.56
CA ASP A 107 4.15 -27.71 -14.83
C ASP A 107 3.83 -29.13 -14.33
N ASN A 108 2.64 -29.35 -13.77
CA ASN A 108 2.33 -30.60 -13.09
C ASN A 108 1.99 -31.73 -14.06
N LYS A 109 2.94 -32.64 -14.26
CA LYS A 109 2.78 -33.86 -15.08
C LYS A 109 1.96 -34.97 -14.39
N ARG A 110 1.67 -34.86 -13.09
CA ARG A 110 1.08 -35.94 -12.27
C ARG A 110 -0.26 -35.61 -11.62
N LEU A 111 -0.98 -34.59 -12.10
CA LEU A 111 -2.33 -34.20 -11.63
C LEU A 111 -2.44 -33.81 -10.14
N ASN A 112 -1.35 -33.55 -9.42
CA ASN A 112 -1.46 -33.08 -8.04
C ASN A 112 -1.98 -31.63 -7.99
N THR A 113 -2.74 -31.30 -6.95
CA THR A 113 -3.27 -29.95 -6.72
C THR A 113 -2.45 -29.22 -5.66
N GLU A 114 -2.41 -27.89 -5.78
CA GLU A 114 -1.83 -26.99 -4.79
C GLU A 114 -2.95 -26.15 -4.15
N ILE A 115 -2.76 -25.82 -2.88
CA ILE A 115 -3.77 -25.10 -2.08
C ILE A 115 -3.14 -23.85 -1.48
N ILE A 116 -3.76 -22.71 -1.72
CA ILE A 116 -3.51 -21.45 -1.01
C ILE A 116 -4.63 -21.29 0.02
N GLN A 117 -4.27 -21.18 1.31
CA GLN A 117 -5.25 -21.17 2.40
C GLN A 117 -4.90 -20.17 3.49
N HIS A 118 -5.91 -19.49 4.02
CA HIS A 118 -5.83 -18.59 5.18
C HIS A 118 -6.97 -18.88 6.15
N ASN A 119 -6.68 -18.83 7.46
CA ASN A 119 -7.64 -18.98 8.56
C ASN A 119 -8.63 -20.12 8.34
N HIS A 120 -8.12 -21.34 8.12
CA HIS A 120 -8.97 -22.51 7.95
C HIS A 120 -9.91 -22.66 9.15
N PRO A 121 -11.23 -22.83 8.93
CA PRO A 121 -12.16 -23.06 10.02
C PRO A 121 -11.70 -24.30 10.80
N ILE A 122 -11.46 -24.12 12.10
CA ILE A 122 -11.31 -25.25 13.01
C ILE A 122 -12.74 -25.73 13.25
N VAL A 123 -13.10 -26.85 12.63
CA VAL A 123 -14.39 -27.51 12.89
C VAL A 123 -14.28 -28.16 14.27
N GLU A 124 -15.12 -27.74 15.21
CA GLU A 124 -15.34 -28.45 16.49
C GLU A 124 -16.12 -29.76 16.28
#